data_AF-A0A3C0L6S1-F1
#
_entry.id   AF-A0A3C0L6S1-F1
#
_cell.length_a   1.000
_cell.length_b   1.000
_cell.length_c   1.000
_cell.angle_alpha   90.00
_cell.angle_beta   90.00
_cell.angle_gamma   90.00
#
_symmetry.space_group_name_H-M   'P 1'
#
loop_
_entity.id
_entity.type
_entity.pdbx_description
1 polymer ?
#
loop_
_entity_poly.entity_id
_entity_poly.type
_entity_poly.pdbx_seq_one_letter_code
_entity_poly.pdbx_strand_id
1 'polypeptide(L)'
;MKLDRDDFETENLIVWERIIRELFPAAIPNNCLWKDIDSIISILNKISSIDNLNHTLFPAGGGHDLTGAKRSTEKGCIEFSTPNSVRIVKPKVLEFNYFPNNTGWAYFRLETAGLRPITPNINPSFIKEKLTELKPGHYTEKEVWEKGYLGYNEKGKRILLPKSARIVSRYFKGSFVIFAKKSLYNKNHVTYDARHDKMNGKKFRQYIEKCIIKFNEES
;
A
#
# COMPACT_ATOMS: atom_id res chain seq x y z
N MET A 1 1.52 11.44 -27.85
CA MET A 1 0.05 11.51 -28.02
C MET A 1 -0.55 11.49 -26.63
N LYS A 2 -1.18 12.58 -26.17
CA LYS A 2 -1.91 12.57 -24.90
C LYS A 2 -3.23 11.84 -25.18
N LEU A 3 -3.44 10.69 -24.55
CA LEU A 3 -4.74 10.03 -24.54
C LEU A 3 -5.78 11.00 -23.95
N ASP A 4 -6.99 11.01 -24.50
CA ASP A 4 -8.08 11.75 -23.88
C ASP A 4 -8.40 11.15 -22.50
N ARG A 5 -9.03 11.94 -21.62
CA ARG A 5 -9.26 11.54 -20.22
C ARG A 5 -10.10 10.26 -20.13
N ASP A 6 -11.09 10.11 -21.00
CA ASP A 6 -12.02 8.97 -21.02
C ASP A 6 -11.35 7.70 -21.59
N ASP A 7 -10.47 7.86 -22.58
CA ASP A 7 -9.65 6.76 -23.11
C ASP A 7 -8.73 6.19 -22.02
N PHE A 8 -8.09 7.06 -21.25
CA PHE A 8 -7.21 6.64 -20.14
C PHE A 8 -7.98 5.93 -19.01
N GLU A 9 -9.22 6.33 -18.73
CA GLU A 9 -10.05 5.68 -17.72
C GLU A 9 -10.47 4.27 -18.14
N THR A 10 -10.90 4.15 -19.38
CA THR A 10 -11.27 2.87 -19.99
C THR A 10 -10.06 1.94 -20.06
N GLU A 11 -8.92 2.43 -20.51
CA GLU A 11 -7.68 1.65 -20.60
C GLU A 11 -7.19 1.15 -19.23
N ASN A 12 -7.22 2.00 -18.19
CA ASN A 12 -6.79 1.60 -16.85
C ASN A 12 -7.60 0.41 -16.30
N LEU A 13 -8.92 0.43 -16.48
CA LEU A 13 -9.81 -0.64 -16.02
C LEU A 13 -9.66 -1.92 -16.85
N ILE A 14 -9.47 -1.81 -18.17
CA ILE A 14 -9.19 -2.95 -19.05
C ILE A 14 -7.89 -3.64 -18.64
N VAL A 15 -6.83 -2.87 -18.42
CA VAL A 15 -5.53 -3.41 -18.00
C VAL A 15 -5.62 -4.03 -16.61
N TRP A 16 -6.40 -3.43 -15.69
CA TRP A 16 -6.64 -4.00 -14.36
C TRP A 16 -7.33 -5.36 -14.44
N GLU A 17 -8.39 -5.46 -15.24
CA GLU A 17 -9.10 -6.71 -15.47
C GLU A 17 -8.18 -7.78 -16.10
N ARG A 18 -7.35 -7.39 -17.08
CA ARG A 18 -6.36 -8.30 -17.67
C ARG A 18 -5.42 -8.88 -16.60
N ILE A 19 -4.89 -8.05 -15.71
CA ILE A 19 -4.02 -8.51 -14.61
C ILE A 19 -4.76 -9.48 -13.67
N ILE A 20 -6.04 -9.22 -13.36
CA ILE A 20 -6.86 -10.15 -12.56
C ILE A 20 -7.03 -11.49 -13.29
N ARG A 21 -7.30 -11.49 -14.60
CA ARG A 21 -7.44 -12.72 -15.40
C ARG A 21 -6.14 -13.51 -15.48
N GLU A 22 -5.00 -12.83 -15.53
CA GLU A 22 -3.68 -13.48 -15.45
C GLU A 22 -3.41 -14.10 -14.07
N LEU A 23 -3.92 -13.50 -13.00
CA LEU A 23 -3.84 -14.08 -11.64
C LEU A 23 -4.76 -15.29 -11.46
N PHE A 24 -5.88 -15.33 -12.19
CA PHE A 24 -6.93 -16.35 -12.04
C PHE A 24 -7.39 -16.88 -13.41
N PRO A 25 -6.54 -17.67 -14.11
CA PRO A 25 -6.77 -18.02 -15.52
C PRO A 25 -7.96 -18.97 -15.75
N ALA A 26 -8.29 -19.82 -14.78
CA ALA A 26 -9.39 -20.78 -14.91
C ALA A 26 -10.74 -20.17 -14.52
N ALA A 27 -10.80 -19.47 -13.39
CA ALA A 27 -11.99 -18.79 -12.89
C ALA A 27 -11.59 -17.75 -11.85
N ILE A 28 -12.21 -16.57 -11.89
CA ILE A 28 -11.97 -15.51 -10.92
C ILE A 28 -12.81 -15.77 -9.67
N PRO A 29 -12.21 -16.03 -8.50
CA PRO A 29 -12.98 -16.26 -7.27
C PRO A 29 -13.53 -14.94 -6.73
N ASN A 30 -14.71 -14.97 -6.11
CA ASN A 30 -15.28 -13.80 -5.42
C ASN A 30 -14.36 -13.29 -4.29
N ASN A 31 -13.60 -14.20 -3.67
CA ASN A 31 -12.61 -13.88 -2.65
C ASN A 31 -11.45 -14.88 -2.69
N CYS A 32 -10.22 -14.41 -2.46
CA CYS A 32 -9.02 -15.24 -2.30
C CYS A 32 -8.14 -14.66 -1.18
N LEU A 33 -7.45 -15.51 -0.42
CA LEU A 33 -6.62 -15.12 0.73
C LEU A 33 -5.22 -15.69 0.59
N TRP A 34 -4.20 -14.84 0.73
CA TRP A 34 -2.80 -15.26 0.85
C TRP A 34 -2.26 -14.88 2.23
N LYS A 35 -1.70 -15.85 2.94
CA LYS A 35 -1.05 -15.67 4.26
C LYS A 35 0.46 -15.85 4.20
N ASP A 36 0.94 -16.56 3.18
CA ASP A 36 2.36 -16.74 2.93
C ASP A 36 3.01 -15.45 2.38
N ILE A 37 4.20 -15.12 2.89
CA ILE A 37 4.88 -13.86 2.58
C ILE A 37 5.30 -13.81 1.11
N ASP A 38 5.82 -14.90 0.54
CA ASP A 38 6.29 -14.90 -0.85
C ASP A 38 5.13 -14.76 -1.82
N SER A 39 4.01 -15.45 -1.54
CA SER A 39 2.76 -15.30 -2.28
C SER A 39 2.27 -13.86 -2.25
N ILE A 40 2.22 -13.23 -1.06
CA ILE A 40 1.82 -11.82 -0.92
C ILE A 40 2.73 -10.91 -1.75
N ILE A 41 4.05 -11.08 -1.66
CA ILE A 41 5.01 -10.29 -2.45
C ILE A 41 4.78 -10.48 -3.96
N SER A 42 4.58 -11.72 -4.40
CA SER A 42 4.34 -12.04 -5.81
C SER A 42 3.08 -11.35 -6.34
N ILE A 43 1.97 -11.39 -5.59
CA ILE A 43 0.73 -10.71 -5.97
C ILE A 43 0.93 -9.19 -5.99
N LEU A 44 1.54 -8.61 -4.96
CA LEU A 44 1.80 -7.17 -4.90
C LEU A 44 2.65 -6.69 -6.07
N ASN A 45 3.70 -7.43 -6.43
CA ASN A 45 4.54 -7.13 -7.59
C ASN A 45 3.78 -7.28 -8.92
N LYS A 46 2.88 -8.27 -9.03
CA LYS A 46 2.07 -8.45 -10.24
C LYS A 46 1.14 -7.26 -10.47
N ILE A 47 0.44 -6.79 -9.44
CA ILE A 47 -0.50 -5.67 -9.55
C ILE A 47 0.18 -4.29 -9.61
N SER A 48 1.49 -4.23 -9.31
CA SER A 48 2.33 -3.03 -9.47
C SER A 48 3.23 -3.07 -10.70
N SER A 49 3.12 -4.09 -11.55
CA SER A 49 4.01 -4.28 -12.71
C SER A 49 3.79 -3.27 -13.83
N ILE A 50 2.69 -2.53 -13.79
CA ILE A 50 2.31 -1.52 -14.78
C ILE A 50 2.18 -0.17 -14.07
N ASP A 51 2.91 0.81 -14.57
CA ASP A 51 2.88 2.18 -14.05
C ASP A 51 1.47 2.77 -14.13
N ASN A 52 1.09 3.54 -13.11
CA ASN A 52 -0.23 4.16 -12.97
C ASN A 52 -1.43 3.19 -13.00
N LEU A 53 -1.23 1.89 -12.83
CA LEU A 53 -2.32 0.92 -12.86
C LEU A 53 -3.17 0.96 -11.58
N ASN A 54 -2.51 0.97 -10.42
CA ASN A 54 -3.14 0.83 -9.12
C ASN A 54 -3.08 2.13 -8.31
N HIS A 55 -3.88 2.20 -7.26
CA HIS A 55 -3.74 3.19 -6.21
C HIS A 55 -3.95 2.53 -4.85
N THR A 56 -2.99 2.71 -3.93
CA THR A 56 -3.02 2.16 -2.58
C THR A 56 -3.43 3.22 -1.57
N LEU A 57 -4.56 3.04 -0.91
CA LEU A 57 -5.01 3.87 0.20
C LEU A 57 -4.43 3.37 1.52
N PHE A 58 -4.04 4.30 2.38
CA PHE A 58 -3.33 3.98 3.62
C PHE A 58 -4.27 4.02 4.85
N PRO A 59 -3.93 3.27 5.91
CA PRO A 59 -4.77 3.20 7.12
C PRO A 59 -4.78 4.50 7.96
N ALA A 60 -3.89 5.45 7.68
CA ALA A 60 -3.86 6.78 8.31
C ALA A 60 -4.38 7.90 7.40
N GLY A 61 -4.99 7.54 6.26
CA GLY A 61 -5.41 8.47 5.23
C GLY A 61 -4.31 8.75 4.20
N GLY A 62 -4.72 9.38 3.09
CA GLY A 62 -3.86 9.52 1.91
C GLY A 62 -3.75 8.22 1.11
N GLY A 63 -2.94 8.26 0.06
CA GLY A 63 -2.65 7.11 -0.78
C GLY A 63 -1.59 7.41 -1.82
N HIS A 64 -0.91 6.37 -2.30
CA HIS A 64 0.01 6.44 -3.44
C HIS A 64 -0.04 5.14 -4.22
N ASP A 65 0.48 5.17 -5.43
CA ASP A 65 0.58 3.99 -6.27
C ASP A 65 1.65 3.04 -5.70
N LEU A 66 1.33 1.76 -5.64
CA LEU A 66 2.28 0.70 -5.32
C LEU A 66 3.19 0.51 -6.52
N THR A 67 4.50 0.50 -6.29
CA THR A 67 5.52 0.28 -7.34
C THR A 67 6.29 -1.03 -7.19
N GLY A 68 6.09 -1.75 -6.09
CA GLY A 68 6.69 -3.06 -5.87
C GLY A 68 6.70 -3.47 -4.41
N ALA A 69 7.05 -4.72 -4.17
CA ALA A 69 7.20 -5.32 -2.85
C ALA A 69 8.38 -6.30 -2.81
N LYS A 70 9.02 -6.40 -1.64
CA LYS A 70 10.10 -7.36 -1.37
C LYS A 70 10.14 -7.74 0.10
N ARG A 71 10.94 -8.75 0.44
CA ARG A 71 11.22 -9.09 1.84
C ARG A 71 11.94 -7.94 2.53
N SER A 72 11.51 -7.62 3.74
CA SER A 72 12.24 -6.71 4.63
C SER A 72 13.36 -7.46 5.35
N THR A 73 14.36 -6.74 5.83
CA THR A 73 15.34 -7.27 6.78
C THR A 73 14.74 -7.51 8.17
N GLU A 74 13.62 -6.88 8.49
CA GLU A 74 12.85 -7.21 9.69
C GLU A 74 12.13 -8.55 9.52
N LYS A 75 12.39 -9.49 10.43
CA LYS A 75 11.88 -10.86 10.35
C LYS A 75 10.35 -10.88 10.20
N GLY A 76 9.89 -11.58 9.16
CA GLY A 76 8.47 -11.74 8.86
C GLY A 76 7.80 -10.49 8.30
N CYS A 77 8.56 -9.47 7.89
CA CYS A 77 8.04 -8.25 7.30
C CYS A 77 8.32 -8.18 5.80
N ILE A 78 7.52 -7.34 5.14
CA ILE A 78 7.74 -6.94 3.76
C ILE A 78 8.01 -5.44 3.70
N GLU A 79 8.78 -5.06 2.70
CA GLU A 79 8.85 -3.69 2.21
C GLU A 79 7.93 -3.59 1.01
N PHE A 80 7.02 -2.62 0.99
CA PHE A 80 6.36 -2.23 -0.25
C PHE A 80 6.61 -0.76 -0.54
N SER A 81 6.91 -0.50 -1.81
CA SER A 81 7.41 0.77 -2.31
C SER A 81 6.27 1.60 -2.87
N THR A 82 6.31 2.89 -2.59
CA THR A 82 5.56 3.90 -3.34
C THR A 82 6.56 4.96 -3.81
N PRO A 83 6.14 5.94 -4.63
CA PRO A 83 7.01 7.07 -4.96
C PRO A 83 7.64 7.68 -3.71
N ASN A 84 8.97 7.83 -3.74
CA ASN A 84 9.79 8.51 -2.73
C ASN A 84 9.77 7.93 -1.29
N SER A 85 9.14 6.78 -1.04
CA SER A 85 9.10 6.20 0.32
C SER A 85 8.82 4.70 0.33
N VAL A 86 9.44 4.02 1.29
CA VAL A 86 9.23 2.59 1.56
C VAL A 86 8.40 2.42 2.83
N ARG A 87 7.46 1.47 2.78
CA ARG A 87 6.67 1.05 3.94
C ARG A 87 7.10 -0.33 4.39
N ILE A 88 7.47 -0.44 5.67
CA ILE A 88 7.79 -1.72 6.30
C ILE A 88 6.57 -2.16 7.10
N VAL A 89 6.05 -3.33 6.77
CA VAL A 89 4.86 -3.90 7.42
C VAL A 89 5.05 -5.38 7.69
N LYS A 90 4.46 -5.87 8.78
CA LYS A 90 4.31 -7.31 9.01
C LYS A 90 2.97 -7.75 8.40
N PRO A 91 2.93 -8.43 7.25
CA PRO A 91 1.66 -8.84 6.66
C PRO A 91 0.98 -9.91 7.52
N LYS A 92 -0.34 -9.80 7.67
CA LYS A 92 -1.18 -10.83 8.28
C LYS A 92 -1.88 -11.67 7.21
N VAL A 93 -2.48 -10.98 6.24
CA VAL A 93 -3.19 -11.57 5.11
C VAL A 93 -3.33 -10.53 4.01
N LEU A 94 -3.18 -10.98 2.77
CA LEU A 94 -3.63 -10.25 1.58
C LEU A 94 -4.95 -10.88 1.12
N GLU A 95 -5.98 -10.08 0.96
CA GLU A 95 -7.31 -10.51 0.54
C GLU A 95 -7.63 -9.91 -0.83
N PHE A 96 -7.94 -10.75 -1.81
CA PHE A 96 -8.55 -10.30 -3.06
C PHE A 96 -10.06 -10.35 -2.96
N ASN A 97 -10.74 -9.32 -3.46
CA ASN A 97 -12.19 -9.22 -3.49
C ASN A 97 -12.67 -8.88 -4.90
N TYR A 98 -13.48 -9.77 -5.46
CA TYR A 98 -14.09 -9.63 -6.78
C TYR A 98 -15.61 -9.54 -6.67
N PHE A 99 -16.19 -8.79 -7.61
CA PHE A 99 -17.63 -8.57 -7.73
C PHE A 99 -18.01 -8.85 -9.20
N PRO A 100 -18.74 -9.95 -9.49
CA PRO A 100 -19.17 -10.27 -10.84
C PRO A 100 -19.89 -9.09 -11.50
N ASN A 101 -19.63 -8.88 -12.79
CA ASN A 101 -20.14 -7.75 -13.60
C ASN A 101 -19.70 -6.35 -13.11
N ASN A 102 -18.82 -6.26 -12.11
CA ASN A 102 -18.41 -5.02 -11.45
C ASN A 102 -16.88 -5.02 -11.24
N THR A 103 -16.10 -5.47 -12.23
CA THR A 103 -14.64 -5.67 -12.12
C THR A 103 -13.89 -4.40 -11.69
N GLY A 104 -14.36 -3.21 -12.05
CA GLY A 104 -13.77 -1.94 -11.63
C GLY A 104 -13.81 -1.68 -10.11
N TRP A 105 -14.61 -2.45 -9.37
CA TRP A 105 -14.67 -2.43 -7.91
C TRP A 105 -13.81 -3.50 -7.24
N ALA A 106 -13.15 -4.36 -8.02
CA ALA A 106 -12.26 -5.38 -7.47
C ALA A 106 -11.05 -4.74 -6.79
N TYR A 107 -10.67 -5.29 -5.63
CA TYR A 107 -9.59 -4.73 -4.82
C TYR A 107 -8.79 -5.78 -4.07
N PHE A 108 -7.60 -5.38 -3.67
CA PHE A 108 -6.76 -6.13 -2.73
C PHE A 108 -6.73 -5.40 -1.40
N ARG A 109 -6.81 -6.14 -0.29
CA ARG A 109 -6.71 -5.61 1.08
C ARG A 109 -5.56 -6.29 1.82
N LEU A 110 -4.55 -5.52 2.20
CA LEU A 110 -3.42 -6.02 2.98
C LEU A 110 -3.62 -5.65 4.45
N GLU A 111 -4.01 -6.63 5.26
CA GLU A 111 -4.07 -6.48 6.72
C GLU A 111 -2.71 -6.79 7.33
N THR A 112 -2.32 -6.02 8.36
CA THR A 112 -1.01 -6.15 9.02
C THR A 112 -1.12 -6.75 10.43
N ALA A 113 -0.14 -7.58 10.82
CA ALA A 113 -0.04 -8.28 12.11
C ALA A 113 0.77 -7.51 13.17
N GLY A 114 1.18 -6.29 12.83
CA GLY A 114 1.77 -5.30 13.72
C GLY A 114 3.25 -5.44 14.07
N LEU A 115 3.85 -4.28 14.33
CA LEU A 115 5.26 -4.05 14.65
C LEU A 115 5.37 -3.28 15.95
N ARG A 116 6.46 -3.49 16.70
CA ARG A 116 6.78 -2.64 17.85
C ARG A 116 7.49 -1.37 17.38
N PRO A 117 7.18 -0.21 17.97
CA PRO A 117 7.93 1.02 17.73
C PRO A 117 9.41 0.84 18.06
N ILE A 118 10.27 1.48 17.26
CA ILE A 118 11.68 1.69 17.60
C ILE A 118 11.81 2.97 18.42
N THR A 119 11.05 4.01 18.06
CA THR A 119 11.06 5.28 18.78
C THR A 119 10.56 5.08 20.22
N PRO A 120 11.37 5.38 21.25
CA PRO A 120 10.94 5.28 22.65
C PRO A 120 9.79 6.24 22.94
N ASN A 121 8.87 5.85 23.83
CA ASN A 121 7.77 6.70 24.32
C ASN A 121 6.90 7.33 23.22
N ILE A 122 6.80 6.69 22.05
CA ILE A 122 5.92 7.15 20.98
C ILE A 122 4.46 7.17 21.46
N ASN A 123 3.68 8.15 21.01
CA ASN A 123 2.26 8.24 21.35
C ASN A 123 1.53 6.93 20.96
N PRO A 124 0.88 6.22 21.91
CA PRO A 124 0.22 4.94 21.63
C PRO A 124 -0.90 5.00 20.58
N SER A 125 -1.43 6.19 20.29
CA SER A 125 -2.42 6.41 19.23
C SER A 125 -1.82 6.29 17.83
N PHE A 126 -0.50 6.46 17.67
CA PHE A 126 0.15 6.35 16.38
C PHE A 126 0.12 4.91 15.87
N ILE A 127 -0.20 4.78 14.58
CA ILE A 127 -0.25 3.48 13.89
C ILE A 127 1.03 3.20 13.10
N LYS A 128 1.94 4.18 13.04
CA LYS A 128 3.20 4.12 12.31
C LYS A 128 4.21 5.09 12.91
N GLU A 129 5.48 4.87 12.59
CA GLU A 129 6.57 5.84 12.77
C GLU A 129 7.31 6.05 11.45
N LYS A 130 7.95 7.22 11.31
CA LYS A 130 8.81 7.55 10.18
C LYS A 130 10.24 7.66 10.71
N LEU A 131 11.18 6.99 10.05
CA LEU A 131 12.56 6.87 10.50
C LEU A 131 13.52 7.05 9.32
N THR A 132 14.77 7.39 9.65
CA THR A 132 15.90 7.28 8.72
C THR A 132 16.54 5.92 8.91
N GLU A 133 16.48 5.06 7.91
CA GLU A 133 17.25 3.81 7.90
C GLU A 133 18.62 4.10 7.30
N LEU A 134 19.69 3.94 8.07
CA LEU A 134 21.07 4.21 7.62
C LEU A 134 21.64 3.06 6.80
N LYS A 135 21.34 1.83 7.23
CA LYS A 135 21.63 0.57 6.56
C LYS A 135 20.52 -0.42 6.94
N PRO A 136 20.32 -1.52 6.21
CA PRO A 136 19.17 -2.39 6.42
C PRO A 136 19.00 -2.82 7.89
N GLY A 137 17.84 -2.51 8.48
CA GLY A 137 17.49 -2.80 9.87
C GLY A 137 18.12 -1.89 10.94
N HIS A 138 18.89 -0.87 10.55
CA HIS A 138 19.52 0.08 11.48
C HIS A 138 18.97 1.49 11.29
N TYR A 139 18.27 1.96 12.31
CA TYR A 139 17.43 3.16 12.22
C TYR A 139 17.91 4.26 13.17
N THR A 140 17.62 5.50 12.77
CA THR A 140 17.75 6.71 13.58
C THR A 140 16.55 7.61 13.34
N GLU A 141 16.46 8.69 14.10
CA GLU A 141 15.44 9.74 13.99
C GLU A 141 15.26 10.24 12.55
N LYS A 142 14.03 10.60 12.15
CA LYS A 142 13.72 11.08 10.79
C LYS A 142 14.42 12.41 10.48
N GLU A 143 14.66 13.22 11.51
CA GLU A 143 15.26 14.55 11.45
C GLU A 143 16.69 14.48 10.88
N VAL A 144 17.37 13.34 11.05
CA VAL A 144 18.69 13.07 10.47
C VAL A 144 18.65 13.10 8.93
N TRP A 145 17.58 12.62 8.31
CA TRP A 145 17.40 12.68 6.86
C TRP A 145 17.19 14.12 6.38
N GLU A 146 16.33 14.87 7.08
CA GLU A 146 16.03 16.27 6.75
C GLU A 146 17.27 17.16 6.90
N LYS A 147 18.07 16.89 7.94
CA LYS A 147 19.35 17.54 8.21
C LYS A 147 20.44 17.19 7.19
N GLY A 148 20.42 15.97 6.64
CA GLY A 148 21.37 15.49 5.62
C GLY A 148 22.74 15.05 6.16
N TYR A 149 22.95 14.96 7.47
CA TYR A 149 24.19 14.49 8.09
C TYR A 149 23.97 13.96 9.51
N LEU A 150 24.82 13.01 9.95
CA LEU A 150 24.73 12.36 11.26
C LEU A 150 25.19 13.27 12.40
N GLY A 151 26.23 14.07 12.17
CA GLY A 151 26.85 14.90 13.20
C GLY A 151 28.11 15.57 12.69
N TYR A 152 28.99 15.96 13.61
CA TYR A 152 30.31 16.51 13.30
C TYR A 152 31.39 15.59 13.87
N ASN A 153 32.49 15.42 13.14
CA ASN A 153 33.67 14.74 13.66
C ASN A 153 34.50 15.67 14.55
N GLU A 154 35.58 15.16 15.13
CA GLU A 154 36.51 15.90 16.01
C GLU A 154 37.11 17.15 15.34
N LYS A 155 37.16 17.18 14.00
CA LYS A 155 37.66 18.32 13.21
C LYS A 155 36.55 19.31 12.81
N GLY A 156 35.35 19.19 13.39
CA GLY A 156 34.20 20.03 13.06
C GLY A 156 33.62 19.82 11.65
N LYS A 157 33.96 18.72 10.95
CA LYS A 157 33.41 18.40 9.63
C LYS A 157 32.18 17.52 9.74
N ARG A 158 31.17 17.77 8.89
CA ARG A 158 29.93 16.98 8.84
C ARG A 158 30.21 15.52 8.49
N ILE A 159 29.60 14.62 9.24
CA ILE A 159 29.56 13.18 8.96
C ILE A 159 28.36 12.91 8.06
N LEU A 160 28.61 12.66 6.78
CA LEU A 160 27.56 12.47 5.78
C LEU A 160 26.72 11.22 6.05
N LEU A 161 25.49 11.21 5.53
CA LEU A 161 24.67 10.00 5.50
C LEU A 161 25.32 8.96 4.58
N PRO A 162 25.27 7.66 4.94
CA PRO A 162 25.71 6.60 4.04
C PRO A 162 24.83 6.59 2.77
N LYS A 163 25.36 6.10 1.64
CA LYS A 163 24.61 5.99 0.38
C LYS A 163 23.36 5.11 0.48
N SER A 164 23.35 4.16 1.42
CA SER A 164 22.20 3.31 1.73
C SER A 164 21.11 4.00 2.54
N ALA A 165 21.36 5.23 3.02
CA ALA A 165 20.40 5.93 3.84
C ALA A 165 19.10 6.19 3.07
N ARG A 166 17.96 5.95 3.71
CA ARG A 166 16.63 6.22 3.14
C ARG A 166 15.60 6.51 4.22
N ILE A 167 14.52 7.17 3.82
CA ILE A 167 13.32 7.31 4.65
C ILE A 167 12.44 6.07 4.55
N VAL A 168 12.04 5.57 5.70
CA VAL A 168 11.08 4.47 5.82
C VAL A 168 9.91 4.86 6.73
N SER A 169 8.75 4.28 6.46
CA SER A 169 7.61 4.32 7.38
C SER A 169 7.33 2.90 7.88
N ARG A 170 7.46 2.66 9.19
CA ARG A 170 7.15 1.37 9.81
C ARG A 170 5.73 1.43 10.35
N TYR A 171 4.85 0.52 9.91
CA TYR A 171 3.46 0.50 10.37
C TYR A 171 3.27 -0.58 11.44
N PHE A 172 2.70 -0.17 12.58
CA PHE A 172 2.44 -1.02 13.73
C PHE A 172 1.11 -1.75 13.64
N LYS A 173 0.20 -1.26 12.81
CA LYS A 173 -1.13 -1.84 12.56
C LYS A 173 -1.77 -1.16 11.35
N GLY A 174 -2.90 -1.72 10.97
CA GLY A 174 -3.80 -1.17 9.98
C GLY A 174 -3.88 -2.00 8.71
N SER A 175 -4.77 -1.59 7.83
CA SER A 175 -5.12 -2.27 6.59
C SER A 175 -4.94 -1.31 5.42
N PHE A 176 -4.27 -1.78 4.38
CA PHE A 176 -4.14 -1.06 3.12
C PHE A 176 -5.15 -1.62 2.13
N VAL A 177 -5.71 -0.77 1.27
CA VAL A 177 -6.56 -1.23 0.16
C VAL A 177 -6.01 -0.72 -1.17
N ILE A 178 -5.99 -1.60 -2.16
CA ILE A 178 -5.38 -1.38 -3.47
C ILE A 178 -6.47 -1.61 -4.51
N PHE A 179 -6.83 -0.54 -5.22
CA PHE A 179 -7.80 -0.56 -6.30
C PHE A 179 -7.12 -0.20 -7.62
N ALA A 180 -7.80 -0.45 -8.75
CA ALA A 180 -7.47 0.22 -10.00
C ALA A 180 -7.44 1.73 -9.79
N LYS A 181 -6.46 2.43 -10.37
CA LYS A 181 -6.29 3.88 -10.20
C LYS A 181 -7.53 4.67 -10.59
N LYS A 182 -8.26 4.18 -11.60
CA LYS A 182 -9.51 4.77 -12.10
C LYS A 182 -10.78 4.12 -11.57
N SER A 183 -10.69 3.29 -10.53
CA SER A 183 -11.86 2.73 -9.84
C SER A 183 -12.79 3.84 -9.33
N LEU A 184 -14.09 3.55 -9.34
CA LEU A 184 -15.13 4.44 -8.82
C LEU A 184 -14.93 4.74 -7.33
N TYR A 185 -14.36 3.78 -6.58
CA TYR A 185 -13.98 3.97 -5.19
C TYR A 185 -12.94 5.09 -5.01
N ASN A 186 -11.93 5.15 -5.87
CA ASN A 186 -10.89 6.18 -5.82
C ASN A 186 -11.38 7.56 -6.32
N LYS A 187 -12.41 7.61 -7.17
CA LYS A 187 -12.98 8.87 -7.68
C LYS A 187 -13.72 9.66 -6.60
N ASN A 188 -14.18 9.01 -5.52
CA ASN A 188 -14.82 9.68 -4.41
C ASN A 188 -13.77 10.21 -3.43
N HIS A 189 -13.50 11.52 -3.42
CA HIS A 189 -12.51 12.16 -2.54
C HIS A 189 -12.72 11.89 -1.03
N VAL A 190 -13.91 11.47 -0.62
CA VAL A 190 -14.22 11.14 0.79
C VAL A 190 -13.58 9.80 1.22
N THR A 191 -13.08 8.96 0.29
CA THR A 191 -12.48 7.64 0.63
C THR A 191 -11.06 7.71 1.20
N TYR A 192 -10.46 8.91 1.23
CA TYR A 192 -9.16 9.18 1.85
C TYR A 192 -9.23 9.36 3.38
N ASP A 193 -10.42 9.21 3.98
CA ASP A 193 -10.68 9.26 5.43
C ASP A 193 -10.26 7.99 6.20
N ALA A 194 -9.59 7.05 5.52
CA ALA A 194 -9.18 5.75 6.03
C ALA A 194 -10.33 4.88 6.59
N ARG A 195 -11.57 5.06 6.13
CA ARG A 195 -12.72 4.25 6.57
C ARG A 195 -12.51 2.74 6.45
N HIS A 196 -11.71 2.31 5.47
CA HIS A 196 -11.37 0.91 5.26
C HIS A 196 -10.60 0.30 6.44
N ASP A 197 -9.84 1.10 7.18
CA ASP A 197 -9.09 0.65 8.36
C ASP A 197 -9.98 0.51 9.61
N LYS A 198 -11.10 1.25 9.65
CA LYS A 198 -12.10 1.16 10.72
C LYS A 198 -12.96 -0.11 10.60
N MET A 199 -12.76 -0.91 9.56
CA MET A 199 -13.53 -2.10 9.23
C MET A 199 -12.62 -3.32 9.06
N ASN A 200 -13.12 -4.49 9.47
CA ASN A 200 -12.49 -5.76 9.08
C ASN A 200 -12.82 -6.08 7.61
N GLY A 201 -12.14 -7.07 7.02
CA GLY A 201 -12.31 -7.45 5.61
C GLY A 201 -13.77 -7.71 5.23
N LYS A 202 -14.52 -8.46 6.05
CA LYS A 202 -15.95 -8.74 5.81
C LYS A 202 -16.81 -7.47 5.79
N LYS A 203 -16.68 -6.61 6.79
CA LYS A 203 -17.44 -5.34 6.87
C LYS A 203 -17.08 -4.42 5.71
N PHE A 204 -15.79 -4.35 5.35
CA PHE A 204 -15.35 -3.51 4.24
C PHE A 204 -15.90 -4.02 2.90
N ARG A 205 -15.90 -5.34 2.66
CA ARG A 205 -16.54 -5.94 1.48
C ARG A 205 -18.03 -5.60 1.40
N GLN A 206 -18.78 -5.79 2.49
CA GLN A 206 -20.20 -5.43 2.54
C GLN A 206 -20.45 -3.94 2.27
N TYR A 207 -19.55 -3.08 2.73
CA TYR A 207 -19.60 -1.66 2.44
C TYR A 207 -19.39 -1.38 0.94
N ILE A 208 -18.44 -2.05 0.29
CA ILE A 208 -18.26 -1.95 -1.17
C ILE A 208 -19.49 -2.47 -1.94
N GLU A 209 -20.09 -3.58 -1.52
CA GLU A 209 -21.32 -4.11 -2.13
C GLU A 209 -22.47 -3.08 -2.09
N LYS A 210 -22.62 -2.37 -0.97
CA LYS A 210 -23.59 -1.26 -0.86
C LYS A 210 -23.26 -0.10 -1.79
N CYS A 211 -21.98 0.25 -1.94
CA CYS A 211 -21.55 1.28 -2.88
C CYS A 211 -21.88 0.90 -4.33
N ILE A 212 -21.69 -0.39 -4.70
CA ILE A 212 -22.02 -0.91 -6.03
C ILE A 212 -23.53 -0.81 -6.29
N ILE A 213 -24.36 -1.28 -5.36
CA ILE A 213 -25.83 -1.21 -5.49
C ILE A 213 -26.27 0.23 -5.72
N LYS A 214 -25.83 1.16 -4.86
CA LYS A 214 -26.16 2.57 -4.97
C LYS A 214 -25.73 3.17 -6.32
N PHE A 215 -24.53 2.85 -6.78
CA PHE A 215 -24.03 3.34 -8.07
C PHE A 215 -24.88 2.84 -9.25
N ASN A 216 -25.30 1.58 -9.21
CA ASN A 216 -26.13 0.99 -10.27
C ASN A 216 -27.58 1.49 -10.25
N GLU A 217 -28.09 1.96 -9.11
CA GLU A 217 -29.41 2.62 -9.01
C GLU A 217 -29.38 4.06 -9.54
N GLU A 218 -28.21 4.70 -9.54
CA GLU A 218 -28.01 6.11 -9.93
C GLU A 218 -27.50 6.28 -11.38
N SER A 219 -27.14 5.18 -12.08
CA SER A 219 -26.60 5.17 -13.45
C SER A 219 -27.64 4.74 -14.48
#